data_AF-A0A355A207-F1
#
_entry.id   AF-A0A355A207-F1
#
_cell.length_a   1.000
_cell.length_b   1.000
_cell.length_c   1.000
_cell.angle_alpha   90.00
_cell.angle_beta   90.00
_cell.angle_gamma   90.00
#
_symmetry.space_group_name_H-M   'P 1'
#
loop_
_entity.id
_entity.type
_entity.pdbx_description
1 polymer ?
#
loop_
_entity_poly.entity_id
_entity_poly.type
_entity_poly.pdbx_seq_one_letter_code
_entity_poly.pdbx_strand_id
1 'polypeptide(L)'
;EETKKRSGETIHSERRLYLHLFHNDQRAVEDKAAFNDLLDQLELELLSGNPDPAREKLYNRYFEIKKTPIRGVKLTPKQEVIDEAEKNYGYFALLSNDIKDPLVALDIYRSKDLIEKAFGNLKERLNLRRTGVSSEENLDGKLFVQFVALIYLAYIDTMMRETGLYHDYTLQELLDEFDIIERFEHPGKQSHIGELTTKQFELYRSLKVEPPI
;
A
#
# COMPACT_ATOMS: atom_id res chain seq x y z
N GLU A 1 -0.05 -14.86 35.60
CA GLU A 1 -0.84 -13.65 35.34
C GLU A 1 -0.01 -12.71 34.49
N GLU A 2 -0.55 -12.21 33.40
CA GLU A 2 0.04 -11.10 32.66
C GLU A 2 -1.06 -10.05 32.42
N THR A 3 -0.77 -8.82 32.80
CA THR A 3 -1.68 -7.68 32.62
C THR A 3 -1.32 -7.00 31.30
N LYS A 4 -2.26 -6.89 30.36
CA LYS A 4 -2.04 -6.18 29.08
C LYS A 4 -1.80 -4.69 29.39
N LYS A 5 -0.59 -4.18 29.11
CA LYS A 5 -0.19 -2.77 29.38
C LYS A 5 -1.12 -1.70 28.79
N ARG A 6 -1.91 -2.02 27.75
CA ARG A 6 -2.74 -1.06 27.02
C ARG A 6 -4.24 -1.10 27.38
N SER A 7 -4.76 -2.23 27.86
CA SER A 7 -6.19 -2.39 28.22
C SER A 7 -6.44 -2.59 29.71
N GLY A 8 -5.41 -2.90 30.51
CA GLY A 8 -5.55 -3.13 31.96
C GLY A 8 -6.19 -4.46 32.35
N GLU A 9 -6.63 -5.28 31.38
CA GLU A 9 -7.24 -6.58 31.66
C GLU A 9 -6.22 -7.59 32.19
N THR A 10 -6.59 -8.27 33.26
CA THR A 10 -5.84 -9.36 33.89
C THR A 10 -6.33 -10.68 33.31
N ILE A 11 -5.52 -11.32 32.46
CA ILE A 11 -5.91 -12.57 31.80
C ILE A 11 -5.34 -13.76 32.59
N HIS A 12 -6.23 -14.58 33.16
CA HIS A 12 -5.94 -15.93 33.61
C HIS A 12 -6.33 -16.91 32.48
N SER A 13 -5.43 -17.20 31.56
CA SER A 13 -5.73 -18.13 30.46
C SER A 13 -4.51 -18.96 30.08
N GLU A 14 -4.71 -20.26 29.88
CA GLU A 14 -3.85 -21.07 29.02
C GLU A 14 -3.69 -20.34 27.68
N ARG A 15 -2.47 -20.19 27.17
CA ARG A 15 -2.19 -19.42 25.95
C ARG A 15 -2.96 -20.04 24.77
N ARG A 16 -4.00 -19.35 24.28
CA ARG A 16 -4.77 -19.76 23.10
C ARG A 16 -4.27 -19.01 21.88
N LEU A 17 -3.98 -19.75 20.82
CA LEU A 17 -3.61 -19.23 19.52
C LEU A 17 -4.69 -19.63 18.52
N TYR A 18 -5.17 -18.65 17.76
CA TYR A 18 -6.14 -18.83 16.68
C TYR A 18 -5.42 -18.65 15.35
N LEU A 19 -5.44 -19.70 14.53
CA LEU A 19 -4.93 -19.68 13.16
C LEU A 19 -6.12 -19.51 12.21
N HIS A 20 -6.16 -18.40 11.49
CA HIS A 20 -7.19 -18.09 10.51
C HIS A 20 -6.62 -18.27 9.11
N LEU A 21 -7.22 -19.14 8.30
CA LEU A 21 -6.78 -19.39 6.93
C LEU A 21 -7.73 -18.71 5.95
N PHE A 22 -7.16 -17.97 5.00
CA PHE A 22 -7.90 -17.23 3.97
C PHE A 22 -7.31 -17.53 2.60
N HIS A 23 -8.12 -17.33 1.56
CA HIS A 23 -7.72 -17.37 0.17
C HIS A 23 -7.96 -16.01 -0.49
N ASN A 24 -7.03 -15.54 -1.30
CA ASN A 24 -7.14 -14.33 -2.10
C ASN A 24 -6.76 -14.64 -3.55
N ASP A 25 -7.74 -14.56 -4.46
CA ASP A 25 -7.57 -14.89 -5.88
C ASP A 25 -6.59 -13.97 -6.58
N GLN A 26 -6.60 -12.68 -6.25
CA GLN A 26 -5.66 -11.71 -6.83
C GLN A 26 -4.23 -12.01 -6.39
N ARG A 27 -4.05 -12.34 -5.10
CA ARG A 27 -2.77 -12.80 -4.58
C ARG A 27 -2.33 -14.11 -5.24
N ALA A 28 -3.24 -15.03 -5.54
CA ALA A 28 -2.88 -16.26 -6.24
C ALA A 28 -2.31 -15.99 -7.64
N VAL A 29 -2.87 -15.01 -8.36
CA VAL A 29 -2.35 -14.57 -9.67
C VAL A 29 -0.97 -13.92 -9.52
N GLU A 30 -0.79 -13.06 -8.52
CA GLU A 30 0.49 -12.41 -8.22
C GLU A 30 1.57 -13.42 -7.81
N ASP A 31 1.25 -14.37 -6.92
CA ASP A 31 2.13 -15.46 -6.49
C ASP A 31 2.57 -16.30 -7.70
N LYS A 32 1.63 -16.60 -8.61
CA LYS A 32 1.92 -17.35 -9.85
C LYS A 32 2.85 -16.58 -10.78
N ALA A 33 2.58 -15.30 -11.00
CA ALA A 33 3.43 -14.45 -11.85
C ALA A 33 4.85 -14.36 -11.28
N ALA A 34 4.98 -14.05 -9.99
CA ALA A 34 6.27 -13.94 -9.31
C ALA A 34 7.05 -15.26 -9.31
N PHE A 35 6.37 -16.39 -9.20
CA PHE A 35 7.03 -17.69 -9.26
C PHE A 35 7.50 -18.05 -10.67
N ASN A 36 6.71 -17.75 -11.69
CA ASN A 36 7.14 -17.94 -13.08
C ASN A 36 8.36 -17.07 -13.40
N ASP A 37 8.34 -15.80 -13.01
CA ASP A 37 9.48 -14.90 -13.17
C ASP A 37 10.73 -15.43 -12.44
N LEU A 38 10.56 -16.02 -11.26
CA LEU A 38 11.65 -16.68 -10.53
C LEU A 38 12.19 -17.88 -11.31
N LEU A 39 11.34 -18.76 -11.84
CA LEU A 39 11.78 -19.92 -12.61
C LEU A 39 12.55 -19.50 -13.87
N ASP A 40 12.07 -18.47 -14.58
CA ASP A 40 12.74 -17.91 -15.75
C ASP A 40 14.12 -17.34 -15.41
N GLN A 41 14.23 -16.63 -14.28
CA GLN A 41 15.52 -16.14 -13.78
C GLN A 41 16.49 -17.27 -13.45
N LEU A 42 16.02 -18.30 -12.74
CA LEU A 42 16.85 -19.44 -12.37
C LEU A 42 17.32 -20.21 -13.61
N GLU A 43 16.44 -20.38 -14.61
CA GLU A 43 16.79 -21.00 -15.89
C GLU A 43 17.87 -20.20 -16.63
N LEU A 44 17.71 -18.87 -16.70
CA LEU A 44 18.67 -17.99 -17.36
C LEU A 44 20.04 -18.01 -16.66
N GLU A 45 20.08 -17.98 -15.33
CA GLU A 45 21.33 -18.09 -14.54
C GLU A 45 22.07 -19.41 -14.80
N LEU A 46 21.33 -20.52 -14.89
CA LEU A 46 21.89 -21.84 -15.17
C LEU A 46 22.37 -21.98 -16.62
N LEU A 47 21.65 -21.41 -17.59
CA LEU A 47 22.02 -21.44 -19.01
C LEU A 47 23.18 -20.50 -19.35
N SER A 48 23.24 -19.32 -18.71
CA SER A 48 24.31 -18.35 -18.88
C SER A 48 25.63 -18.78 -18.22
N GLY A 49 25.62 -19.82 -17.39
CA GLY A 49 26.80 -20.39 -16.75
C GLY A 49 27.30 -19.61 -15.54
N ASN A 50 26.50 -18.67 -15.01
CA ASN A 50 26.80 -17.86 -13.83
C ASN A 50 25.79 -18.14 -12.70
N PRO A 51 25.76 -19.37 -12.12
CA PRO A 51 24.86 -19.68 -11.02
C PRO A 51 25.25 -18.90 -9.75
N ASP A 52 24.25 -18.33 -9.09
CA ASP A 52 24.41 -17.68 -7.78
C ASP A 52 24.49 -18.74 -6.67
N PRO A 53 25.60 -18.81 -5.89
CA PRO A 53 25.73 -19.75 -4.79
C PRO A 53 24.62 -19.62 -3.73
N ALA A 54 24.05 -18.42 -3.55
CA ALA A 54 22.96 -18.20 -2.61
C ALA A 54 21.66 -18.94 -3.01
N ARG A 55 21.50 -19.25 -4.30
CA ARG A 55 20.29 -19.84 -4.89
C ARG A 55 20.43 -21.32 -5.23
N GLU A 56 21.53 -21.95 -4.85
CA GLU A 56 21.82 -23.35 -5.13
C GLU A 56 20.69 -24.31 -4.69
N LYS A 57 20.05 -24.01 -3.55
CA LYS A 57 18.91 -24.78 -3.05
C LYS A 57 17.70 -24.71 -3.99
N LEU A 58 17.46 -23.57 -4.63
CA LEU A 58 16.33 -23.36 -5.54
C LEU A 58 16.56 -24.07 -6.87
N TYR A 59 17.78 -24.00 -7.42
CA TYR A 59 18.14 -24.73 -8.63
C TYR A 59 17.90 -26.22 -8.48
N ASN A 60 18.39 -26.82 -7.39
CA ASN A 60 18.23 -28.26 -7.14
C ASN A 60 16.79 -28.65 -6.81
N ARG A 61 15.98 -27.73 -6.28
CA ARG A 61 14.58 -27.96 -5.96
C ARG A 61 13.71 -28.01 -7.21
N TYR A 62 13.89 -27.08 -8.14
CA TYR A 62 12.99 -26.93 -9.29
C TYR A 62 13.52 -27.54 -10.59
N PHE A 63 14.83 -27.75 -10.73
CA PHE A 63 15.43 -28.27 -11.95
C PHE A 63 16.22 -29.57 -11.70
N GLU A 64 16.15 -30.47 -12.67
CA GLU A 64 17.13 -31.54 -12.85
C GLU A 64 18.21 -31.05 -13.83
N ILE A 65 19.44 -30.91 -13.35
CA ILE A 65 20.55 -30.31 -14.10
C ILE A 65 21.45 -31.43 -14.64
N LYS A 66 21.51 -31.59 -15.96
CA LYS A 66 22.39 -32.55 -16.64
C LYS A 66 23.43 -31.81 -17.47
N LYS A 67 24.71 -31.89 -17.07
CA LYS A 67 25.81 -31.32 -17.86
C LYS A 67 26.15 -32.28 -19.00
N THR A 68 26.04 -31.82 -20.25
CA THR A 68 26.45 -32.61 -21.42
C THR A 68 27.77 -32.07 -21.99
N PRO A 69 28.72 -32.92 -22.41
CA PRO A 69 30.01 -32.46 -22.91
C PRO A 69 29.95 -31.64 -24.20
N ILE A 70 28.89 -31.76 -24.99
CA ILE A 70 28.80 -31.23 -26.37
C ILE A 70 27.72 -30.15 -26.54
N ARG A 71 26.62 -30.19 -25.77
CA ARG A 71 25.46 -29.29 -25.92
C ARG A 71 25.25 -28.34 -24.74
N GLY A 72 26.19 -28.26 -23.80
CA GLY A 72 26.07 -27.41 -22.61
C GLY A 72 25.19 -28.04 -21.52
N VAL A 73 24.52 -27.19 -20.73
CA VAL A 73 23.66 -27.59 -19.61
C VAL A 73 22.25 -27.90 -20.13
N LYS A 74 21.77 -29.13 -19.89
CA LYS A 74 20.38 -29.50 -20.11
C LYS A 74 19.62 -29.37 -18.80
N LEU A 75 18.59 -28.53 -18.79
CA LEU A 75 17.70 -28.32 -17.65
C LEU A 75 16.38 -29.03 -17.93
N THR A 76 15.85 -29.73 -16.94
CA THR A 76 14.51 -30.33 -17.01
C THR A 76 13.74 -29.90 -15.77
N PRO A 77 12.63 -29.14 -15.92
CA PRO A 77 11.82 -28.73 -14.79
C PRO A 77 11.20 -29.93 -14.07
N LYS A 78 11.22 -29.91 -12.73
CA LYS A 78 10.54 -30.90 -11.89
C LYS A 78 9.09 -30.51 -11.71
N GLN A 79 8.27 -30.84 -12.71
CA GLN A 79 6.87 -30.41 -12.78
C GLN A 79 6.06 -30.73 -11.51
N GLU A 80 6.25 -31.91 -10.91
CA GLU A 80 5.54 -32.30 -9.69
C GLU A 80 5.80 -31.34 -8.50
N VAL A 81 7.03 -30.85 -8.37
CA VAL A 81 7.43 -29.93 -7.29
C VAL A 81 6.89 -28.52 -7.56
N ILE A 82 6.82 -28.14 -8.83
CA ILE A 82 6.25 -26.87 -9.30
C ILE A 82 4.74 -26.88 -9.01
N ASP A 83 4.03 -27.92 -9.46
CA ASP A 83 2.58 -28.07 -9.26
C ASP A 83 2.21 -28.12 -7.76
N GLU A 84 3.04 -28.73 -6.92
CA GLU A 84 2.84 -28.74 -5.47
C GLU A 84 3.01 -27.35 -4.85
N ALA A 85 3.93 -26.54 -5.36
CA ALA A 85 4.07 -25.15 -4.94
C ALA A 85 2.87 -24.31 -5.38
N GLU A 86 2.34 -24.53 -6.59
CA GLU A 86 1.17 -23.79 -7.11
C GLU A 86 -0.11 -24.01 -6.29
N LYS A 87 -0.29 -25.19 -5.69
CA LYS A 87 -1.50 -25.53 -4.90
C LYS A 87 -1.77 -24.57 -3.74
N ASN A 88 -0.74 -23.93 -3.21
CA ASN A 88 -0.85 -23.08 -2.02
C ASN A 88 -0.93 -21.58 -2.37
N TYR A 89 -1.00 -21.21 -3.65
CA TYR A 89 -1.09 -19.81 -4.05
C TYR A 89 -2.37 -19.16 -3.56
N GLY A 90 -2.26 -17.88 -3.19
CA GLY A 90 -3.38 -17.10 -2.65
C GLY A 90 -3.78 -17.47 -1.23
N TYR A 91 -3.34 -18.60 -0.68
CA TYR A 91 -3.57 -18.94 0.71
C TYR A 91 -2.65 -18.14 1.63
N PHE A 92 -3.23 -17.57 2.69
CA PHE A 92 -2.48 -16.91 3.73
C PHE A 92 -3.10 -17.16 5.10
N ALA A 93 -2.26 -17.06 6.13
CA ALA A 93 -2.66 -17.32 7.50
C ALA A 93 -2.52 -16.05 8.36
N LEU A 94 -3.52 -15.76 9.17
CA LEU A 94 -3.44 -14.78 10.25
C LEU A 94 -3.40 -15.51 11.59
N LEU A 95 -2.38 -15.20 12.39
CA LEU A 95 -2.23 -15.74 13.73
C LEU A 95 -2.66 -14.68 14.75
N SER A 96 -3.62 -15.02 15.61
CA SER A 96 -4.06 -14.13 16.70
C SER A 96 -4.05 -14.85 18.04
N ASN A 97 -3.69 -14.12 19.10
CA ASN A 97 -3.75 -14.58 20.47
C ASN A 97 -5.05 -14.21 21.19
N ASP A 98 -5.93 -13.45 20.54
CA ASP A 98 -7.08 -12.80 21.19
C ASP A 98 -8.33 -12.84 20.31
N ILE A 99 -8.16 -12.69 18.99
CA ILE A 99 -9.26 -12.59 18.04
C ILE A 99 -9.60 -13.99 17.54
N LYS A 100 -10.74 -14.50 18.00
CA LYS A 100 -11.29 -15.79 17.59
C LYS A 100 -12.13 -15.72 16.31
N ASP A 101 -12.75 -14.57 16.02
CA ASP A 101 -13.57 -14.41 14.82
C ASP A 101 -12.69 -14.16 13.58
N PRO A 102 -12.74 -15.04 12.55
CA PRO A 102 -11.97 -14.86 11.33
C PRO A 102 -12.29 -13.57 10.58
N LEU A 103 -13.55 -13.12 10.55
CA LEU A 103 -13.95 -11.93 9.80
C LEU A 103 -13.37 -10.67 10.45
N VAL A 104 -13.40 -10.60 11.78
CA VAL A 104 -12.80 -9.50 12.54
C VAL A 104 -11.28 -9.50 12.40
N ALA A 105 -10.64 -10.67 12.43
CA ALA A 105 -9.20 -10.79 12.20
C ALA A 105 -8.80 -10.30 10.80
N LEU A 106 -9.61 -10.65 9.78
CA LEU A 106 -9.41 -10.21 8.41
C LEU A 106 -9.62 -8.69 8.25
N ASP A 107 -10.63 -8.12 8.89
CA ASP A 107 -10.92 -6.69 8.85
C ASP A 107 -9.79 -5.86 9.49
N ILE A 108 -9.28 -6.30 10.64
CA ILE A 108 -8.11 -5.69 11.30
C ILE A 108 -6.87 -5.82 10.41
N TYR A 109 -6.66 -6.97 9.77
CA TYR A 109 -5.57 -7.15 8.83
C TYR A 109 -5.69 -6.22 7.61
N ARG A 110 -6.89 -6.07 7.04
CA ARG A 110 -7.16 -5.13 5.94
C ARG A 110 -7.03 -3.68 6.36
N SER A 111 -7.33 -3.36 7.62
CA SER A 111 -7.08 -2.03 8.19
C SER A 111 -5.59 -1.67 8.19
N LYS A 112 -4.68 -2.66 8.23
CA LYS A 112 -3.25 -2.45 8.01
C LYS A 112 -2.96 -1.93 6.59
N ASP A 113 -3.62 -2.46 5.57
CA ASP A 113 -3.48 -1.99 4.18
C ASP A 113 -3.99 -0.54 4.03
N LEU A 114 -5.09 -0.20 4.71
CA LEU A 114 -5.55 1.20 4.81
C LEU A 114 -4.48 2.12 5.42
N ILE A 115 -3.81 1.66 6.48
CA ILE A 115 -2.69 2.40 7.11
C ILE A 115 -1.51 2.51 6.13
N GLU A 116 -1.14 1.44 5.43
CA GLU A 116 -0.05 1.45 4.45
C GLU A 116 -0.33 2.41 3.28
N LYS A 117 -1.57 2.43 2.78
CA LYS A 117 -2.03 3.41 1.78
C LYS A 117 -1.97 4.84 2.31
N ALA A 118 -2.38 5.06 3.57
CA ALA A 118 -2.27 6.36 4.22
C ALA A 118 -0.80 6.81 4.36
N PHE A 119 0.11 5.90 4.72
CA PHE A 119 1.56 6.17 4.74
C PHE A 119 2.14 6.40 3.34
N GLY A 120 1.62 5.73 2.32
CA GLY A 120 1.94 6.00 0.92
C GLY A 120 1.56 7.42 0.53
N ASN A 121 0.33 7.85 0.85
CA ASN A 121 -0.12 9.22 0.62
C ASN A 121 0.75 10.24 1.37
N LEU A 122 1.13 9.96 2.62
CA LEU A 122 2.06 10.81 3.37
C LEU A 122 3.41 10.97 2.65
N LYS A 123 4.01 9.87 2.19
CA LYS A 123 5.32 9.89 1.56
C LYS A 123 5.31 10.54 0.19
N GLU A 124 4.37 10.13 -0.67
CA GLU A 124 4.33 10.48 -2.08
C GLU A 124 3.62 11.80 -2.34
N ARG A 125 2.38 11.95 -1.84
CA ARG A 125 1.54 13.12 -2.13
C ARG A 125 1.88 14.31 -1.24
N LEU A 126 2.32 14.02 -0.02
CA LEU A 126 2.54 15.01 1.03
C LEU A 126 4.03 15.25 1.32
N ASN A 127 4.92 14.75 0.46
CA ASN A 127 6.36 15.04 0.47
C ASN A 127 7.05 14.79 1.82
N LEU A 128 6.70 13.68 2.50
CA LEU A 128 7.39 13.19 3.71
C LEU A 128 8.52 12.20 3.41
N ARG A 129 8.87 11.94 2.14
CA ARG A 129 10.03 11.10 1.78
C ARG A 129 11.33 11.54 2.45
N ARG A 130 11.50 12.84 2.69
CA ARG A 130 12.50 13.40 3.60
C ARG A 130 11.80 14.32 4.59
N THR A 131 12.06 14.14 5.88
CA THR A 131 11.46 14.99 6.92
C THR A 131 11.92 16.44 6.77
N GLY A 132 13.19 16.67 6.40
CA GLY A 132 13.72 17.99 6.04
C GLY A 132 13.74 18.99 7.21
N VAL A 133 13.64 18.49 8.44
CA VAL A 133 13.58 19.27 9.68
C VAL A 133 14.77 18.93 10.57
N SER A 134 15.23 19.92 11.33
CA SER A 134 16.44 19.85 12.16
C SER A 134 16.19 19.46 13.62
N SER A 135 14.93 19.36 14.07
CA SER A 135 14.56 18.99 15.44
C SER A 135 13.33 18.07 15.47
N GLU A 136 13.16 17.34 16.57
CA GLU A 136 11.99 16.49 16.83
C GLU A 136 10.70 17.32 16.94
N GLU A 137 10.75 18.49 17.58
CA GLU A 137 9.60 19.39 17.69
C GLU A 137 9.08 19.84 16.30
N ASN A 138 10.00 20.18 15.40
CA ASN A 138 9.65 20.52 14.01
C ASN A 138 9.09 19.33 13.23
N LEU A 139 9.53 18.10 13.57
CA LEU A 139 8.97 16.88 12.99
C LEU A 139 7.53 16.66 13.45
N ASP A 140 7.26 16.81 14.75
CA ASP A 140 5.90 16.68 15.29
C ASP A 140 4.96 17.73 14.69
N GLY A 141 5.41 18.99 14.57
CA GLY A 141 4.67 20.04 13.88
C GLY A 141 4.39 19.69 12.42
N LYS A 142 5.39 19.16 11.70
CA LYS A 142 5.20 18.69 10.31
C LYS A 142 4.19 17.55 10.25
N LEU A 143 4.30 16.54 11.09
CA LEU A 143 3.37 15.40 11.11
C LEU A 143 1.93 15.84 11.40
N PHE A 144 1.75 16.81 12.31
CA PHE A 144 0.44 17.37 12.62
C PHE A 144 -0.20 18.05 11.40
N VAL A 145 0.53 18.95 10.71
CA VAL A 145 0.03 19.60 9.50
C VAL A 145 -0.31 18.57 8.41
N GLN A 146 0.52 17.54 8.27
CA GLN A 146 0.30 16.48 7.29
C GLN A 146 -0.92 15.61 7.61
N PHE A 147 -1.17 15.35 8.89
CA PHE A 147 -2.41 14.69 9.32
C PHE A 147 -3.64 15.51 8.95
N VAL A 148 -3.61 16.82 9.17
CA VAL A 148 -4.70 17.72 8.76
C VAL A 148 -4.87 17.73 7.23
N ALA A 149 -3.78 17.77 6.47
CA ALA A 149 -3.81 17.69 5.00
C ALA A 149 -4.45 16.38 4.51
N LEU A 150 -4.19 15.25 5.16
CA LEU A 150 -4.84 13.97 4.84
C LEU A 150 -6.35 14.00 5.03
N ILE A 151 -6.86 14.71 6.05
CA ILE A 151 -8.31 14.84 6.26
C ILE A 151 -8.94 15.54 5.06
N TYR A 152 -8.34 16.64 4.59
CA TYR A 152 -8.82 17.35 3.40
C TYR A 152 -8.74 16.49 2.14
N LEU A 153 -7.61 15.80 1.91
CA LEU A 153 -7.47 14.92 0.75
C LEU A 153 -8.48 13.76 0.77
N ALA A 154 -8.74 13.16 1.92
CA ALA A 154 -9.73 12.10 2.06
C ALA A 154 -11.15 12.60 1.77
N TYR A 155 -11.47 13.81 2.24
CA TYR A 155 -12.75 14.45 1.94
C TYR A 155 -12.90 14.71 0.43
N ILE A 156 -11.89 15.34 -0.20
CA ILE A 156 -11.92 15.67 -1.63
C ILE A 156 -12.00 14.38 -2.47
N ASP A 157 -11.20 13.35 -2.18
CA ASP A 157 -11.27 12.06 -2.89
C ASP A 157 -12.67 11.43 -2.78
N THR A 158 -13.26 11.46 -1.58
CA THR A 158 -14.63 10.95 -1.37
C THR A 158 -15.63 11.73 -2.21
N MET A 159 -15.56 13.06 -2.17
CA MET A 159 -16.46 13.93 -2.93
C MET A 159 -16.30 13.76 -4.44
N MET A 160 -15.08 13.63 -4.95
CA MET A 160 -14.81 13.38 -6.37
C MET A 160 -15.35 12.04 -6.85
N ARG A 161 -15.34 10.99 -6.00
CA ARG A 161 -15.97 9.70 -6.30
C ARG A 161 -17.48 9.81 -6.33
N GLU A 162 -18.09 10.46 -5.33
CA GLU A 162 -19.54 10.59 -5.22
C GLU A 162 -20.16 11.41 -6.34
N THR A 163 -19.47 12.46 -6.78
CA THR A 163 -19.94 13.38 -7.82
C THR A 163 -19.49 13.01 -9.23
N GLY A 164 -18.63 11.98 -9.36
CA GLY A 164 -18.11 11.55 -10.65
C GLY A 164 -17.04 12.47 -11.25
N LEU A 165 -16.50 13.42 -10.49
CA LEU A 165 -15.47 14.36 -10.96
C LEU A 165 -14.20 13.68 -11.48
N TYR A 166 -13.92 12.45 -11.06
CA TYR A 166 -12.79 11.68 -11.58
C TYR A 166 -12.86 11.38 -13.08
N HIS A 167 -14.01 11.56 -13.73
CA HIS A 167 -14.12 11.50 -15.18
C HIS A 167 -13.42 12.69 -15.87
N ASP A 168 -13.49 13.87 -15.26
CA ASP A 168 -13.06 15.13 -15.87
C ASP A 168 -11.75 15.66 -15.28
N TYR A 169 -11.43 15.28 -14.04
CA TYR A 169 -10.28 15.76 -13.28
C TYR A 169 -9.59 14.63 -12.53
N THR A 170 -8.26 14.63 -12.58
CA THR A 170 -7.46 13.98 -11.54
C THR A 170 -7.50 14.81 -10.25
N LEU A 171 -7.22 14.17 -9.11
CA LEU A 171 -7.16 14.89 -7.82
C LEU A 171 -6.16 16.05 -7.86
N GLN A 172 -5.06 15.90 -8.60
CA GLN A 172 -4.05 16.94 -8.71
C GLN A 172 -4.53 18.12 -9.56
N GLU A 173 -5.13 17.87 -10.71
CA GLU A 173 -5.69 18.94 -11.55
C GLU A 173 -6.78 19.73 -10.82
N LEU A 174 -7.61 19.07 -10.00
CA LEU A 174 -8.60 19.77 -9.17
C LEU A 174 -7.93 20.68 -8.12
N LEU A 175 -6.84 20.24 -7.50
CA LEU A 175 -6.09 21.06 -6.55
C LEU A 175 -5.39 22.23 -7.24
N ASP A 176 -4.83 22.01 -8.41
CA ASP A 176 -4.18 23.04 -9.22
C ASP A 176 -5.18 24.15 -9.63
N GLU A 177 -6.43 23.79 -9.95
CA GLU A 177 -7.51 24.76 -10.22
C GLU A 177 -7.85 25.64 -9.01
N PHE A 178 -7.72 25.11 -7.78
CA PHE A 178 -7.91 25.89 -6.56
C PHE A 178 -6.67 26.69 -6.14
N ASP A 179 -5.46 26.24 -6.48
CA ASP A 179 -4.20 26.92 -6.16
C ASP A 179 -4.09 28.31 -6.81
N ILE A 180 -4.86 28.55 -7.88
CA ILE A 180 -4.96 29.83 -8.59
C ILE A 180 -5.74 30.88 -7.78
N ILE A 181 -6.52 30.49 -6.77
CA ILE A 181 -7.37 31.41 -6.02
C ILE A 181 -6.52 32.26 -5.06
N GLU A 182 -6.41 33.56 -5.36
CA GLU A 182 -5.65 34.51 -4.57
C GLU A 182 -6.53 35.29 -3.59
N ARG A 183 -5.97 35.65 -2.43
CA ARG A 183 -6.58 36.57 -1.45
C ARG A 183 -5.73 37.83 -1.35
N PHE A 184 -6.33 38.99 -1.62
CA PHE A 184 -5.66 40.28 -1.62
C PHE A 184 -5.82 40.98 -0.26
N GLU A 185 -4.70 41.42 0.30
CA GLU A 185 -4.65 42.20 1.52
C GLU A 185 -4.04 43.59 1.26
N HIS A 186 -4.74 44.63 1.72
CA HIS A 186 -4.23 46.00 1.68
C HIS A 186 -4.20 46.60 3.09
N PRO A 187 -3.11 47.27 3.49
CA PRO A 187 -3.03 47.89 4.80
C PRO A 187 -4.21 48.84 5.06
N GLY A 188 -4.95 48.59 6.14
CA GLY A 188 -6.12 49.40 6.53
C GLY A 188 -7.42 49.12 5.77
N LYS A 189 -7.48 48.12 4.89
CA LYS A 189 -8.71 47.67 4.23
C LYS A 189 -9.02 46.22 4.56
N GLN A 190 -10.30 45.85 4.44
CA GLN A 190 -10.72 44.46 4.54
C GLN A 190 -10.13 43.65 3.39
N SER A 191 -9.58 42.48 3.72
CA SER A 191 -9.13 41.51 2.72
C SER A 191 -10.28 41.08 1.83
N HIS A 192 -10.02 40.83 0.56
CA HIS A 192 -11.01 40.24 -0.36
C HIS A 192 -10.36 39.14 -1.20
N ILE A 193 -11.19 38.24 -1.73
CA ILE A 193 -10.74 37.16 -2.61
C ILE A 193 -10.79 37.67 -4.05
N GLY A 194 -9.85 37.19 -4.87
CA GLY A 194 -9.86 37.43 -6.31
C GLY A 194 -11.12 36.88 -6.98
N GLU A 195 -11.35 37.27 -8.23
CA GLU A 195 -12.50 36.78 -8.99
C GLU A 195 -12.39 35.27 -9.21
N LEU A 196 -13.38 34.51 -8.73
CA LEU A 196 -13.47 33.08 -8.95
C LEU A 196 -14.06 32.80 -10.34
N THR A 197 -13.46 31.86 -11.06
CA THR A 197 -13.97 31.41 -12.35
C THR A 197 -15.23 30.57 -12.18
N THR A 198 -16.07 30.47 -13.23
CA THR A 198 -17.25 29.58 -13.24
C THR A 198 -16.89 28.14 -12.90
N LYS A 199 -15.74 27.66 -13.39
CA LYS A 199 -15.23 26.32 -13.09
C LYS A 199 -14.95 26.14 -11.60
N GLN A 200 -14.28 27.09 -10.96
CA GLN A 200 -14.01 27.04 -9.52
C GLN A 200 -15.30 27.05 -8.70
N PHE A 201 -16.30 27.86 -9.09
CA PHE A 201 -17.63 27.84 -8.48
C PHE A 201 -18.32 26.47 -8.59
N GLU A 202 -18.24 25.83 -9.75
CA GLU A 202 -18.81 24.49 -9.97
C GLU A 202 -18.05 23.42 -9.18
N LEU A 203 -16.73 23.52 -9.07
CA LEU A 203 -15.91 22.63 -8.25
C LEU A 203 -16.26 22.76 -6.76
N TYR A 204 -16.37 23.97 -6.21
CA TYR A 204 -16.82 24.18 -4.82
C TYR A 204 -18.19 23.55 -4.56
N ARG A 205 -19.15 23.76 -5.47
CA ARG A 205 -20.49 23.15 -5.37
C ARG A 205 -20.45 21.62 -5.44
N SER A 206 -19.63 21.07 -6.32
CA SER A 206 -19.43 19.61 -6.44
C SER A 206 -18.80 19.02 -5.20
N LEU A 207 -17.90 19.76 -4.55
CA LEU A 207 -17.35 19.40 -3.24
C LEU A 207 -18.31 19.69 -2.08
N LYS A 208 -19.53 20.20 -2.32
CA LYS A 208 -20.52 20.59 -1.29
C LYS A 208 -19.95 21.61 -0.28
N VAL A 209 -19.07 22.49 -0.74
CA VAL A 209 -18.47 23.57 0.03
C VAL A 209 -18.97 24.90 -0.51
N GLU A 210 -19.29 25.85 0.37
CA GLU A 210 -19.67 27.20 -0.06
C GLU A 210 -18.46 27.89 -0.69
N PRO A 211 -18.57 28.42 -1.94
CA PRO A 211 -17.51 29.20 -2.54
C PRO A 211 -17.20 30.41 -1.67
N PRO A 212 -15.92 30.74 -1.47
CA PRO A 212 -15.57 31.83 -0.59
C PRO A 212 -15.93 33.18 -1.26
N ILE A 213 -16.45 34.12 -0.46
CA ILE A 213 -16.98 35.42 -0.88
C ILE A 213 -15.98 36.53 -0.55
#